data_AF-A0A538SXI0-F1
#
_entry.id   AF-A0A538SXI0-F1
#
_cell.length_a   1.000
_cell.length_b   1.000
_cell.length_c   1.000
_cell.angle_alpha   90.00
_cell.angle_beta   90.00
_cell.angle_gamma   90.00
#
_symmetry.space_group_name_H-M   'P 1'
#
loop_
_entity.id
_entity.type
_entity.pdbx_description
1 polymer ?
#
loop_
_entity_poly.entity_id
_entity_poly.type
_entity_poly.pdbx_seq_one_letter_code
_entity_poly.pdbx_strand_id
1 'polypeptide(L)'
;MIESKGRLHQLRVLDLARLIRTGGLALLLALPALAQAAPTAAPEMIVPDLGRYFGTWLWIKSEGLVADSDPETKGAARTLVLQSDMTYEFHERRATRDTVLCRGSYLFSEQSQKGGGVVEALEFEGWFEPYERRMVADFDGPDTLRLGGDACDNCPDHTFVRGRTASFGGLVARGGRFARDLWDGLRLELNPLPLGWEIAVRDTVRPSENLARLTPPFHAVPNPRFIEGWHFRNKANTGPNQGDVNAPQKTRDFIFSREVGKTIQGATADHGVTEEEVGRIASEGRGVLTIEEMKLVAAVPGGKAGIDSMRFTVAVEEVQGRARPAAGPPTKKAAGAPSKKAAGP
;
A
#
# COMPACT_ATOMS: atom_id res chain seq x y z
N MET A 1 40.69 -1.43 -26.87
CA MET A 1 41.68 -0.37 -27.16
C MET A 1 41.27 0.29 -28.47
N ILE A 2 40.30 1.21 -28.41
CA ILE A 2 39.87 2.07 -29.51
C ILE A 2 39.49 3.40 -28.84
N GLU A 3 40.33 4.42 -29.02
CA GLU A 3 40.11 5.79 -28.54
C GLU A 3 39.07 6.49 -29.41
N SER A 4 38.05 7.09 -28.79
CA SER A 4 37.11 8.01 -29.43
C SER A 4 37.17 9.35 -28.70
N LYS A 5 37.87 10.32 -29.29
CA LYS A 5 37.90 11.73 -28.88
C LYS A 5 36.68 12.45 -29.46
N GLY A 6 35.71 12.81 -28.61
CA GLY A 6 34.58 13.66 -28.95
C GLY A 6 34.73 15.05 -28.32
N ARG A 7 34.70 16.09 -29.15
CA ARG A 7 34.98 17.51 -28.85
C ARG A 7 33.91 18.16 -27.96
N LEU A 8 34.37 18.94 -26.97
CA LEU A 8 33.58 19.95 -26.26
C LEU A 8 33.26 21.13 -27.21
N HIS A 9 31.97 21.45 -27.36
CA HIS A 9 31.53 22.73 -27.89
C HIS A 9 31.40 23.75 -26.74
N GLN A 10 32.23 24.78 -26.79
CA GLN A 10 32.07 26.01 -26.01
C GLN A 10 30.87 26.80 -26.54
N LEU A 11 29.86 27.02 -25.70
CA LEU A 11 28.82 28.02 -25.92
C LEU A 11 29.32 29.37 -25.40
N ARG A 12 29.43 30.33 -26.32
CA ARG A 12 29.76 31.72 -26.03
C ARG A 12 28.55 32.42 -25.43
N VAL A 13 28.74 32.92 -24.21
CA VAL A 13 27.91 33.96 -23.58
C VAL A 13 28.21 35.26 -24.33
N LEU A 14 27.19 35.89 -24.91
CA LEU A 14 27.29 37.26 -25.43
C LEU A 14 26.23 38.13 -24.77
N ASP A 15 26.76 39.22 -24.23
CA ASP A 15 26.12 40.39 -23.65
C ASP A 15 24.95 40.95 -24.48
N LEU A 16 23.84 41.25 -23.80
CA LEU A 16 22.86 42.21 -24.30
C LEU A 16 22.57 43.25 -23.21
N ALA A 17 23.51 44.19 -23.05
CA ALA A 17 23.33 45.41 -22.29
C ALA A 17 23.62 46.62 -23.20
N ARG A 18 22.74 47.63 -23.10
CA ARG A 18 22.78 49.00 -23.67
C ARG A 18 22.17 49.21 -25.05
N LEU A 19 20.99 49.83 -25.06
CA LEU A 19 20.58 51.01 -25.85
C LEU A 19 19.10 51.25 -25.46
N ILE A 20 18.66 52.36 -24.88
CA ILE A 20 18.48 53.68 -25.49
C ILE A 20 18.34 54.71 -24.36
N ARG A 21 19.10 55.80 -24.45
CA ARG A 21 19.03 56.99 -23.61
C ARG A 21 19.11 58.17 -24.58
N THR A 22 18.01 58.89 -24.81
CA THR A 22 17.88 60.36 -25.06
C THR A 22 16.60 60.74 -25.81
N GLY A 23 15.99 61.86 -25.40
CA GLY A 23 14.90 62.59 -26.08
C GLY A 23 13.52 62.26 -25.49
N GLY A 24 12.83 63.11 -24.73
CA GLY A 24 12.78 64.56 -24.77
C GLY A 24 11.55 65.03 -25.55
N LEU A 25 10.35 64.91 -24.98
CA LEU A 25 9.20 65.77 -25.28
C LEU A 25 8.16 65.64 -24.15
N ALA A 26 8.00 66.70 -23.36
CA ALA A 26 6.95 66.80 -22.36
C ALA A 26 5.65 67.23 -23.05
N LEU A 27 4.73 66.28 -23.24
CA LEU A 27 3.35 66.55 -23.66
C LEU A 27 2.44 66.42 -22.43
N LEU A 28 2.09 67.57 -21.85
CA LEU A 28 1.09 67.68 -20.77
C LEU A 28 -0.31 67.43 -21.35
N LEU A 29 -0.73 66.16 -21.39
CA LEU A 29 -2.12 65.78 -21.62
C LEU A 29 -2.86 65.75 -20.28
N ALA A 30 -3.90 66.57 -20.17
CA ALA A 30 -4.85 66.53 -19.07
C ALA A 30 -5.66 65.22 -19.15
N LEU A 31 -5.28 64.24 -18.32
CA LEU A 31 -6.05 63.01 -18.12
C LEU A 31 -7.25 63.31 -17.21
N PRO A 32 -8.48 62.94 -17.59
CA PRO A 32 -9.59 62.92 -16.64
C PRO A 32 -9.24 61.93 -15.53
N ALA A 33 -9.57 62.29 -14.29
CA ALA A 33 -9.38 61.45 -13.12
C ALA A 33 -10.10 60.10 -13.30
N LEU A 34 -9.38 59.09 -13.80
CA LEU A 34 -9.80 57.70 -13.73
C LEU A 34 -9.87 57.36 -12.25
N ALA A 35 -11.08 57.18 -11.74
CA ALA A 35 -11.32 56.65 -10.41
C ALA A 35 -10.47 55.40 -10.24
N GLN A 36 -9.48 55.44 -9.34
CA GLN A 36 -8.73 54.27 -8.92
C GLN A 36 -9.74 53.30 -8.32
N ALA A 37 -10.16 52.32 -9.11
CA ALA A 37 -10.85 51.16 -8.58
C ALA A 37 -9.94 50.59 -7.49
N ALA A 38 -10.49 50.45 -6.28
CA ALA A 38 -9.75 49.85 -5.17
C ALA A 38 -9.12 48.54 -5.67
N PRO A 39 -7.84 48.26 -5.36
CA PRO A 39 -7.19 47.05 -5.80
C PRO A 39 -8.07 45.88 -5.37
N THR A 40 -8.66 45.19 -6.36
CA THR A 40 -9.39 43.96 -6.12
C THR A 40 -8.37 43.04 -5.48
N ALA A 41 -8.62 42.63 -4.24
CA ALA A 41 -7.70 41.77 -3.51
C ALA A 41 -7.30 40.61 -4.44
N ALA A 42 -6.01 40.47 -4.71
CA ALA A 42 -5.53 39.37 -5.54
C ALA A 42 -6.08 38.07 -4.93
N PRO A 43 -6.65 37.17 -5.73
CA PRO A 43 -7.17 35.92 -5.21
C PRO A 43 -6.07 35.24 -4.41
N GLU A 44 -6.39 34.91 -3.16
CA GLU A 44 -5.48 34.22 -2.27
C GLU A 44 -5.09 32.89 -2.93
N MET A 45 -3.82 32.77 -3.31
CA MET A 45 -3.29 31.56 -3.92
C MET A 45 -3.20 30.51 -2.83
N ILE A 46 -4.20 29.64 -2.76
CA ILE A 46 -4.17 28.47 -1.89
C ILE A 46 -3.10 27.54 -2.46
N VAL A 47 -2.02 27.33 -1.70
CA VAL A 47 -1.00 26.35 -2.06
C VAL A 47 -1.54 24.97 -1.65
N PRO A 48 -1.69 24.03 -2.59
CA PRO A 48 -2.19 22.69 -2.27
C PRO A 48 -1.23 21.99 -1.32
N ASP A 49 -1.79 21.30 -0.32
CA ASP A 49 -1.02 20.42 0.57
C ASP A 49 -0.64 19.15 -0.18
N LEU A 50 0.45 19.19 -0.93
CA LEU A 50 0.98 18.03 -1.65
C LEU A 50 1.49 16.95 -0.69
N GLY A 51 1.82 17.32 0.55
CA GLY A 51 2.35 16.42 1.58
C GLY A 51 1.45 15.22 1.84
N ARG A 52 0.13 15.42 1.73
CA ARG A 52 -0.86 14.35 1.94
C ARG A 52 -0.82 13.24 0.89
N TYR A 53 -0.30 13.50 -0.31
CA TYR A 53 -0.19 12.47 -1.35
C TYR A 53 1.04 11.58 -1.18
N PHE A 54 2.12 12.09 -0.59
CA PHE A 54 3.37 11.35 -0.55
C PHE A 54 3.29 10.13 0.37
N GLY A 55 4.03 9.09 0.01
CA GLY A 55 4.16 7.87 0.78
C GLY A 55 3.71 6.61 0.03
N THR A 56 3.44 5.58 0.81
CA THR A 56 3.04 4.26 0.31
C THR A 56 1.55 4.05 0.50
N TRP A 57 0.89 3.67 -0.58
CA TRP A 57 -0.56 3.48 -0.68
C TRP A 57 -0.85 2.02 -1.07
N LEU A 58 -1.49 1.28 -0.18
CA LEU A 58 -1.85 -0.12 -0.36
C LEU A 58 -3.22 -0.18 -1.03
N TRP A 59 -3.30 -0.89 -2.14
CA TRP A 59 -4.55 -1.10 -2.85
C TRP A 59 -5.49 -2.00 -2.04
N ILE A 60 -6.73 -1.52 -1.85
CA ILE A 60 -7.78 -2.24 -1.13
C ILE A 60 -8.78 -2.84 -2.10
N LYS A 61 -9.24 -2.06 -3.08
CA LYS A 61 -10.21 -2.50 -4.07
C LYS A 61 -10.26 -1.57 -5.28
N SER A 62 -10.85 -2.07 -6.34
CA SER A 62 -11.21 -1.33 -7.54
C SER A 62 -12.64 -1.67 -7.89
N GLU A 63 -13.51 -0.67 -7.93
CA GLU A 63 -14.94 -0.83 -8.19
C GLU A 63 -15.31 -0.07 -9.47
N GLY A 64 -15.93 -0.74 -10.44
CA GLY A 64 -16.41 -0.11 -11.66
C GLY A 64 -17.39 -0.99 -12.43
N LEU A 65 -18.03 -0.42 -13.46
CA LEU A 65 -19.01 -1.14 -14.29
C LEU A 65 -18.44 -2.38 -14.98
N VAL A 66 -17.13 -2.38 -15.27
CA VAL A 66 -16.44 -3.42 -16.03
C VAL A 66 -15.80 -4.47 -15.11
N ALA A 67 -15.43 -4.11 -13.89
CA ALA A 67 -14.79 -5.02 -12.94
C ALA A 67 -14.95 -4.54 -11.49
N ASP A 68 -15.24 -5.49 -10.61
CA ASP A 68 -14.98 -5.37 -9.18
C ASP A 68 -13.79 -6.28 -8.85
N SER A 69 -12.82 -5.75 -8.12
CA SER A 69 -11.66 -6.53 -7.73
C SER A 69 -10.99 -6.00 -6.49
N ASP A 70 -10.39 -6.93 -5.75
CA ASP A 70 -9.63 -6.69 -4.53
C ASP A 70 -8.40 -7.62 -4.53
N PRO A 71 -7.48 -7.47 -3.56
CA PRO A 71 -6.31 -8.33 -3.45
C PRO A 71 -6.63 -9.83 -3.36
N GLU A 72 -7.76 -10.21 -2.74
CA GLU A 72 -8.15 -11.60 -2.53
C GLU A 72 -8.62 -12.26 -3.83
N THR A 73 -9.56 -11.61 -4.52
CA THR A 73 -10.13 -12.03 -5.80
C THR A 73 -9.11 -12.04 -6.93
N LYS A 74 -8.16 -11.09 -6.95
CA LYS A 74 -7.08 -11.07 -7.94
C LYS A 74 -5.91 -11.98 -7.59
N GLY A 75 -5.77 -12.38 -6.33
CA GLY A 75 -4.59 -13.09 -5.83
C GLY A 75 -3.30 -12.27 -5.94
N ALA A 76 -3.41 -10.94 -5.89
CA ALA A 76 -2.30 -10.01 -6.03
C ALA A 76 -2.53 -8.74 -5.22
N ALA A 77 -1.55 -8.33 -4.42
CA ALA A 77 -1.56 -7.03 -3.77
C ALA A 77 -0.98 -5.98 -4.72
N ARG A 78 -1.43 -4.73 -4.62
CA ARG A 78 -0.86 -3.62 -5.37
C ARG A 78 -0.43 -2.50 -4.43
N THR A 79 0.64 -1.82 -4.80
CA THR A 79 1.20 -0.73 -4.00
C THR A 79 1.55 0.43 -4.90
N LEU A 80 1.01 1.60 -4.60
CA LEU A 80 1.36 2.86 -5.23
C LEU A 80 2.30 3.63 -4.30
N VAL A 81 3.47 4.01 -4.79
CA VAL A 81 4.43 4.84 -4.06
C VAL A 81 4.49 6.20 -4.74
N LEU A 82 4.10 7.25 -4.03
CA LEU A 82 4.16 8.64 -4.50
C LEU A 82 5.29 9.36 -3.77
N GLN A 83 6.26 9.89 -4.52
CA GLN A 83 7.46 10.53 -3.97
C GLN A 83 7.35 12.06 -3.99
N SER A 84 8.08 12.73 -3.10
CA SER A 84 8.05 14.20 -3.01
C SER A 84 8.74 14.92 -4.17
N ASP A 85 9.47 14.20 -5.02
CA ASP A 85 10.06 14.70 -6.25
C ASP A 85 9.14 14.52 -7.47
N MET A 86 7.85 14.22 -7.24
CA MET A 86 6.83 14.02 -8.26
C MET A 86 7.09 12.79 -9.16
N THR A 87 7.80 11.79 -8.64
CA THR A 87 7.91 10.47 -9.26
C THR A 87 7.00 9.45 -8.57
N TYR A 88 6.64 8.39 -9.30
CA TYR A 88 5.86 7.30 -8.73
C TYR A 88 6.35 5.94 -9.19
N GLU A 89 6.06 4.93 -8.37
CA GLU A 89 6.15 3.52 -8.75
C GLU A 89 4.83 2.81 -8.41
N PHE A 90 4.38 1.95 -9.30
CA PHE A 90 3.21 1.10 -9.09
C PHE A 90 3.61 -0.36 -9.19
N HIS A 91 3.39 -1.08 -8.10
CA HIS A 91 3.84 -2.44 -7.91
C HIS A 91 2.66 -3.40 -7.88
N GLU A 92 2.85 -4.59 -8.45
CA GLU A 92 2.01 -5.75 -8.21
C GLU A 92 2.83 -6.83 -7.52
N ARG A 93 2.30 -7.33 -6.42
CA ARG A 93 2.89 -8.40 -5.64
C ARG A 93 2.04 -9.65 -5.73
N ARG A 94 2.65 -10.74 -6.19
CA ARG A 94 2.09 -12.09 -6.15
C ARG A 94 3.00 -12.97 -5.31
N ALA A 95 2.51 -13.43 -4.16
CA ALA A 95 3.31 -14.04 -3.13
C ALA A 95 4.49 -13.13 -2.71
N THR A 96 5.74 -13.55 -2.88
CA THR A 96 6.94 -12.75 -2.60
C THR A 96 7.51 -12.04 -3.82
N ARG A 97 6.99 -12.31 -5.02
CA ARG A 97 7.43 -11.62 -6.23
C ARG A 97 6.80 -10.23 -6.27
N ASP A 98 7.65 -9.23 -6.14
CA ASP A 98 7.29 -7.83 -6.33
C ASP A 98 7.68 -7.42 -7.76
N THR A 99 6.70 -6.97 -8.56
CA THR A 99 6.89 -6.57 -9.95
C THR A 99 6.46 -5.11 -10.11
N VAL A 100 7.37 -4.26 -10.59
CA VAL A 100 7.03 -2.90 -11.00
C VAL A 100 6.17 -2.99 -12.26
N LEU A 101 4.89 -2.65 -12.16
CA LEU A 101 3.98 -2.58 -13.31
C LEU A 101 4.26 -1.35 -14.15
N CYS A 102 4.46 -0.20 -13.49
CA CYS A 102 4.86 1.04 -14.14
C CYS A 102 5.57 1.98 -13.16
N ARG A 103 6.30 2.94 -13.71
CA ARG A 103 6.99 4.02 -13.00
C ARG A 103 7.10 5.23 -13.92
N GLY A 104 7.07 6.42 -13.36
CA GLY A 104 7.14 7.64 -14.14
C GLY A 104 7.10 8.90 -13.28
N SER A 105 6.82 10.02 -13.94
CA SER A 105 6.48 11.27 -13.28
C SER A 105 4.98 11.40 -13.10
N TYR A 106 4.53 12.21 -12.14
CA TYR A 106 3.14 12.62 -12.07
C TYR A 106 3.01 14.12 -11.89
N LEU A 107 1.90 14.68 -12.37
CA LEU A 107 1.58 16.10 -12.22
C LEU A 107 0.33 16.26 -11.37
N PHE A 108 0.36 17.22 -10.46
CA PHE A 108 -0.82 17.66 -9.73
C PHE A 108 -1.49 18.81 -10.49
N SER A 109 -2.81 18.77 -10.61
CA SER A 109 -3.59 19.87 -11.16
C SER A 109 -4.89 20.04 -10.40
N GLU A 110 -5.31 21.29 -10.25
CA GLU A 110 -6.64 21.66 -9.76
C GLU A 110 -7.50 22.10 -10.93
N GLN A 111 -8.74 21.62 -10.97
CA GLN A 111 -9.71 22.02 -11.97
C GLN A 111 -10.99 22.50 -11.30
N SER A 112 -11.37 23.74 -11.59
CA SER A 112 -12.68 24.25 -11.19
C SER A 112 -13.76 23.56 -11.99
N GLN A 113 -14.70 22.92 -11.29
CA GLN A 113 -15.90 22.34 -11.88
C GLN A 113 -16.97 23.40 -12.12
N LYS A 114 -17.84 23.12 -13.09
CA LYS A 114 -19.05 23.91 -13.37
C LYS A 114 -19.99 23.81 -12.17
N GLY A 115 -19.92 24.78 -11.26
CA GLY A 115 -20.58 24.74 -9.96
C GLY A 115 -19.73 25.27 -8.81
N GLY A 116 -18.46 25.62 -9.06
CA GLY A 116 -17.57 26.26 -8.08
C GLY A 116 -16.80 25.27 -7.18
N GLY A 117 -16.98 23.96 -7.37
CA GLY A 117 -16.10 22.96 -6.75
C GLY A 117 -14.72 22.97 -7.39
N VAL A 118 -13.68 22.63 -6.62
CA VAL A 118 -12.34 22.35 -7.13
C VAL A 118 -12.14 20.85 -7.01
N VAL A 119 -11.68 20.23 -8.09
CA VAL A 119 -11.27 18.84 -8.10
C VAL A 119 -9.78 18.76 -8.34
N GLU A 120 -9.13 17.89 -7.57
CA GLU A 120 -7.73 17.59 -7.70
C GLU A 120 -7.55 16.39 -8.60
N ALA A 121 -6.57 16.46 -9.49
CA ALA A 121 -6.25 15.37 -10.39
C ALA A 121 -4.74 15.10 -10.39
N LEU A 122 -4.40 13.83 -10.45
CA LEU A 122 -3.06 13.33 -10.68
C LEU A 122 -2.97 12.83 -12.13
N GLU A 123 -2.00 13.35 -12.88
CA GLU A 123 -1.69 12.85 -14.21
C GLU A 123 -0.41 12.03 -14.17
N PHE A 124 -0.51 10.73 -14.43
CA PHE A 124 0.60 9.77 -14.36
C PHE A 124 1.20 9.52 -15.74
N GLU A 125 2.48 9.82 -15.91
CA GLU A 125 3.22 9.48 -17.12
C GLU A 125 3.57 7.99 -17.14
N GLY A 126 3.09 7.26 -18.16
CA GLY A 126 3.40 5.85 -18.32
C GLY A 126 2.56 4.91 -17.45
N TRP A 127 1.38 5.34 -17.00
CA TRP A 127 0.42 4.47 -16.32
C TRP A 127 0.07 3.24 -17.18
N PHE A 128 -0.10 2.08 -16.53
CA PHE A 128 -0.20 0.82 -17.25
C PHE A 128 -1.54 0.68 -18.00
N GLU A 129 -2.60 1.36 -17.53
CA GLU A 129 -3.87 1.48 -18.24
C GLU A 129 -3.92 2.85 -18.95
N PRO A 130 -3.82 2.91 -20.28
CA PRO A 130 -3.66 4.19 -20.98
C PRO A 130 -4.87 5.12 -20.84
N TYR A 131 -6.06 4.58 -20.50
CA TYR A 131 -7.27 5.35 -20.24
C TYR A 131 -7.34 5.96 -18.82
N GLU A 132 -6.43 5.60 -17.92
CA GLU A 132 -6.34 6.14 -16.56
C GLU A 132 -5.15 7.08 -16.39
N ARG A 133 -4.64 7.66 -17.48
CA ARG A 133 -3.50 8.58 -17.42
C ARG A 133 -3.75 9.75 -16.49
N ARG A 134 -4.97 10.28 -16.46
CA ARG A 134 -5.41 11.35 -15.58
C ARG A 134 -6.50 10.80 -14.67
N MET A 135 -6.27 10.87 -13.37
CA MET A 135 -7.20 10.38 -12.36
C MET A 135 -7.58 11.52 -11.41
N VAL A 136 -8.87 11.65 -11.15
CA VAL A 136 -9.40 12.46 -10.06
C VAL A 136 -8.99 11.82 -8.74
N ALA A 137 -8.34 12.60 -7.89
CA ALA A 137 -7.98 12.20 -6.55
C ALA A 137 -8.97 12.74 -5.53
N ASP A 138 -9.50 11.86 -4.70
CA ASP A 138 -10.35 12.20 -3.57
C ASP A 138 -9.82 11.53 -2.30
N PHE A 139 -10.07 12.13 -1.15
CA PHE A 139 -9.60 11.63 0.15
C PHE A 139 -10.76 11.36 1.10
N ASP A 140 -10.81 10.12 1.60
CA ASP A 140 -11.71 9.73 2.69
C ASP A 140 -10.92 9.72 4.00
N GLY A 141 -10.74 10.92 4.56
CA GLY A 141 -9.83 11.16 5.68
C GLY A 141 -8.35 11.23 5.27
N PRO A 142 -7.41 11.24 6.23
CA PRO A 142 -5.98 11.45 5.95
C PRO A 142 -5.26 10.23 5.32
N ASP A 143 -5.87 9.06 5.45
CA ASP A 143 -5.22 7.77 5.18
C ASP A 143 -5.93 6.94 4.10
N THR A 144 -6.94 7.50 3.42
CA THR A 144 -7.62 6.83 2.30
C THR A 144 -7.57 7.71 1.06
N LEU A 145 -6.96 7.22 -0.01
CA LEU A 145 -6.88 7.87 -1.31
C LEU A 145 -7.76 7.11 -2.29
N ARG A 146 -8.69 7.80 -2.94
CA ARG A 146 -9.49 7.29 -4.04
C ARG A 146 -8.99 7.91 -5.34
N LEU A 147 -8.76 7.07 -6.34
CA LEU A 147 -8.36 7.49 -7.68
C LEU A 147 -9.40 6.97 -8.68
N GLY A 148 -10.10 7.87 -9.36
CA GLY A 148 -11.06 7.53 -10.42
C GLY A 148 -10.62 8.15 -11.74
N GLY A 149 -10.78 7.43 -12.87
CA GLY A 149 -10.41 7.95 -14.18
C GLY A 149 -11.15 9.26 -14.54
N ASP A 150 -10.42 10.31 -14.91
CA ASP A 150 -11.03 11.57 -15.34
C ASP A 150 -11.68 11.41 -16.73
N ALA A 151 -12.89 11.95 -16.89
CA ALA A 151 -13.69 11.87 -18.12
C ALA A 151 -13.92 10.44 -18.67
N CYS A 152 -14.01 9.44 -17.77
CA CYS A 152 -14.22 8.05 -18.13
C CYS A 152 -15.40 7.44 -17.38
N ASP A 153 -16.53 7.26 -18.06
CA ASP A 153 -17.78 6.77 -17.43
C ASP A 153 -17.70 5.32 -16.90
N ASN A 154 -16.71 4.54 -17.37
CA ASN A 154 -16.58 3.11 -17.07
C ASN A 154 -15.24 2.74 -16.40
N CYS A 155 -14.42 3.72 -16.03
CA CYS A 155 -13.16 3.44 -15.36
C CYS A 155 -13.44 2.99 -13.93
N PRO A 156 -12.68 2.01 -13.40
CA PRO A 156 -12.80 1.64 -12.00
C PRO A 156 -12.32 2.77 -11.08
N ASP A 157 -12.98 2.92 -9.95
CA ASP A 157 -12.49 3.71 -8.83
C ASP A 157 -11.55 2.85 -7.99
N HIS A 158 -10.28 3.23 -7.91
CA HIS A 158 -9.29 2.57 -7.08
C HIS A 158 -9.29 3.17 -5.69
N THR A 159 -9.49 2.33 -4.67
CA THR A 159 -9.30 2.72 -3.28
C THR A 159 -7.95 2.23 -2.77
N PHE A 160 -7.18 3.16 -2.25
CA PHE A 160 -5.93 2.90 -1.55
C PHE A 160 -6.00 3.38 -0.11
N VAL A 161 -5.23 2.74 0.76
CA VAL A 161 -5.00 3.20 2.13
C VAL A 161 -3.53 3.44 2.38
N ARG A 162 -3.21 4.42 3.22
CA ARG A 162 -1.83 4.67 3.63
C ARG A 162 -1.28 3.42 4.32
N GLY A 163 -0.06 3.05 4.01
CA GLY A 163 0.57 1.87 4.57
C GLY A 163 2.07 1.89 4.55
N ARG A 164 2.66 0.76 4.93
CA ARG A 164 4.10 0.51 4.88
C ARG A 164 4.32 -0.86 4.29
N THR A 165 5.42 -1.01 3.56
CA THR A 165 5.85 -2.30 3.04
C THR A 165 7.33 -2.52 3.31
N ALA A 166 7.73 -3.79 3.42
CA ALA A 166 9.13 -4.19 3.40
C ALA A 166 9.28 -5.52 2.65
N SER A 167 10.39 -5.66 1.94
CA SER A 167 10.83 -6.93 1.37
C SER A 167 12.28 -7.20 1.75
N PHE A 168 12.58 -8.43 2.16
CA PHE A 168 13.91 -8.86 2.56
C PHE A 168 14.04 -10.37 2.47
N GLY A 169 15.28 -10.87 2.51
CA GLY A 169 15.58 -12.30 2.55
C GLY A 169 16.54 -12.66 3.68
N GLY A 170 16.65 -13.95 3.94
CA GLY A 170 17.53 -14.47 4.98
C GLY A 170 17.92 -15.92 4.77
N LEU A 171 18.86 -16.37 5.58
CA LEU A 171 19.26 -17.77 5.69
C LEU A 171 19.24 -18.13 7.18
N VAL A 172 18.55 -19.20 7.53
CA VAL A 172 18.58 -19.77 8.88
C VAL A 172 19.13 -21.19 8.82
N ALA A 173 19.97 -21.52 9.80
CA ALA A 173 20.39 -22.88 10.11
C ALA A 173 19.57 -23.40 11.30
N ARG A 174 19.44 -24.72 11.42
CA ARG A 174 18.73 -25.40 12.51
C ARG A 174 19.10 -24.84 13.88
N GLY A 175 18.07 -24.57 14.69
CA GLY A 175 18.22 -23.99 16.02
C GLY A 175 18.59 -22.50 16.01
N GLY A 176 18.99 -21.95 14.85
CA GLY A 176 19.21 -20.54 14.65
C GLY A 176 17.88 -19.78 14.58
N ARG A 177 17.88 -18.59 15.19
CA ARG A 177 16.79 -17.62 15.11
C ARG A 177 17.12 -16.59 14.04
N PHE A 178 16.10 -16.12 13.33
CA PHE A 178 16.17 -14.90 12.52
C PHE A 178 15.28 -13.83 13.12
N ALA A 179 15.73 -12.58 13.08
CA ALA A 179 14.96 -11.41 13.49
C ALA A 179 15.27 -10.24 12.58
N ARG A 180 14.24 -9.53 12.15
CA ARG A 180 14.34 -8.30 11.36
C ARG A 180 13.40 -7.26 11.93
N ASP A 181 13.96 -6.13 12.35
CA ASP A 181 13.16 -4.97 12.72
C ASP A 181 12.44 -4.42 11.48
N LEU A 182 11.17 -4.11 11.69
CA LEU A 182 10.31 -3.39 10.76
C LEU A 182 10.21 -1.95 11.27
N TRP A 183 9.01 -1.37 11.25
CA TRP A 183 8.73 -0.02 11.68
C TRP A 183 7.98 0.01 13.02
N ASP A 184 8.09 1.13 13.74
CA ASP A 184 7.36 1.42 14.99
C ASP A 184 7.40 0.25 15.99
N GLY A 185 8.60 -0.28 16.21
CA GLY A 185 8.85 -1.37 17.15
C GLY A 185 8.30 -2.74 16.70
N LEU A 186 7.79 -2.89 15.47
CA LEU A 186 7.49 -4.23 14.96
C LEU A 186 8.75 -4.96 14.56
N ARG A 187 8.72 -6.27 14.77
CA ARG A 187 9.80 -7.19 14.40
C ARG A 187 9.20 -8.46 13.83
N LEU A 188 9.72 -8.90 12.69
CA LEU A 188 9.47 -10.24 12.16
C LEU A 188 10.55 -11.19 12.66
N GLU A 189 10.15 -12.39 13.05
CA GLU A 189 11.04 -13.41 13.59
C GLU A 189 10.73 -14.79 13.01
N LEU A 190 11.79 -15.58 12.83
CA LEU A 190 11.71 -17.03 12.68
C LEU A 190 12.25 -17.65 13.96
N ASN A 191 11.32 -18.06 14.83
CA ASN A 191 11.66 -18.65 16.12
C ASN A 191 11.90 -20.15 15.95
N PRO A 192 13.03 -20.69 16.40
CA PRO A 192 13.37 -22.09 16.18
C PRO A 192 12.41 -23.01 16.94
N LEU A 193 11.95 -24.06 16.25
CA LEU A 193 11.22 -25.20 16.78
C LEU A 193 12.11 -26.45 16.68
N PRO A 194 11.79 -27.55 17.39
CA PRO A 194 12.59 -28.77 17.31
C PRO A 194 12.79 -29.32 15.88
N LEU A 195 11.81 -29.10 14.98
CA LEU A 195 11.83 -29.61 13.61
C LEU A 195 11.76 -28.53 12.53
N GLY A 196 11.93 -27.26 12.89
CA GLY A 196 11.82 -26.14 11.96
C GLY A 196 11.69 -24.78 12.64
N TRP A 197 10.74 -23.95 12.22
CA TRP A 197 10.54 -22.59 12.74
C TRP A 197 9.06 -22.19 12.84
N GLU A 198 8.77 -21.24 13.72
CA GLU A 198 7.52 -20.48 13.77
C GLU A 198 7.76 -19.06 13.24
N ILE A 199 6.91 -18.61 12.32
CA ILE A 199 6.78 -17.22 11.91
C ILE A 199 6.07 -16.46 13.02
N ALA A 200 6.74 -15.43 13.54
CA ALA A 200 6.17 -14.51 14.51
C ALA A 200 6.34 -13.06 14.05
N VAL A 201 5.32 -12.26 14.32
CA VAL A 201 5.42 -10.79 14.28
C VAL A 201 5.21 -10.31 15.69
N ARG A 202 6.15 -9.54 16.23
CA ARG A 202 6.12 -9.08 17.62
C ARG A 202 6.26 -7.57 17.68
N ASP A 203 5.64 -7.01 18.70
CA ASP A 203 5.86 -5.63 19.13
C ASP A 203 6.99 -5.63 20.17
N THR A 204 8.03 -4.81 19.99
CA THR A 204 9.16 -4.73 20.93
C THR A 204 8.74 -4.31 22.33
N VAL A 205 7.61 -3.62 22.47
CA VAL A 205 7.04 -3.24 23.77
C VAL A 205 6.30 -4.43 24.42
N ARG A 206 5.84 -5.40 23.62
CA ARG A 206 5.15 -6.63 24.07
C ARG A 206 5.82 -7.88 23.48
N PRO A 207 7.08 -8.16 23.83
CA PRO A 207 7.87 -9.19 23.17
C PRO A 207 7.34 -10.61 23.39
N SER A 208 6.48 -10.85 24.38
CA SER A 208 5.83 -12.15 24.58
C SER A 208 4.68 -12.42 23.61
N GLU A 209 4.04 -11.38 23.06
CA GLU A 209 2.87 -11.53 22.19
C GLU A 209 3.28 -11.75 20.73
N ASN A 210 2.85 -12.87 20.14
CA ASN A 210 2.95 -13.08 18.69
C ASN A 210 1.68 -12.51 18.03
N LEU A 211 1.79 -11.32 17.44
CA LEU A 211 0.70 -10.63 16.76
C LEU A 211 0.16 -11.38 15.55
N ALA A 212 0.93 -12.34 15.01
CA ALA A 212 0.50 -13.20 13.93
C ALA A 212 -0.23 -14.46 14.42
N ARG A 213 -0.33 -14.73 15.74
CA ARG A 213 -0.81 -16.03 16.25
C ARG A 213 -2.19 -16.46 15.75
N LEU A 214 -2.99 -15.48 15.34
CA LEU A 214 -4.34 -15.63 14.81
C LEU A 214 -4.39 -15.72 13.27
N THR A 215 -3.28 -16.08 12.61
CA THR A 215 -3.29 -16.49 11.20
C THR A 215 -4.12 -17.77 11.05
N PRO A 216 -5.09 -17.85 10.13
CA PRO A 216 -5.81 -19.09 9.82
C PRO A 216 -4.95 -20.14 9.08
N PRO A 217 -5.34 -21.42 9.06
CA PRO A 217 -6.49 -22.01 9.75
C PRO A 217 -6.19 -22.27 11.24
N PHE A 218 -7.25 -22.27 12.06
CA PHE A 218 -7.16 -22.57 13.50
C PHE A 218 -7.30 -24.05 13.83
N HIS A 219 -7.87 -24.83 12.92
CA HIS A 219 -8.19 -26.24 13.11
C HIS A 219 -7.82 -27.07 11.86
N ALA A 220 -7.56 -28.37 12.07
CA ALA A 220 -7.48 -29.43 11.06
C ALA A 220 -6.38 -29.38 9.97
N VAL A 221 -5.58 -28.32 9.84
CA VAL A 221 -4.43 -28.23 8.92
C VAL A 221 -3.29 -27.52 9.64
N PRO A 222 -2.01 -27.88 9.41
CA PRO A 222 -0.90 -27.11 9.96
C PRO A 222 -1.02 -25.65 9.54
N ASN A 223 -0.93 -24.79 10.55
CA ASN A 223 -0.97 -23.35 10.35
C ASN A 223 0.24 -22.89 9.51
N PRO A 224 0.06 -22.03 8.50
CA PRO A 224 1.15 -21.50 7.68
C PRO A 224 2.30 -20.87 8.46
N ARG A 225 2.05 -20.39 9.69
CA ARG A 225 3.12 -19.87 10.54
C ARG A 225 4.13 -20.92 10.97
N PHE A 226 3.76 -22.18 11.01
CA PHE A 226 4.70 -23.24 11.32
C PHE A 226 5.35 -23.75 10.03
N ILE A 227 6.67 -23.86 10.06
CA ILE A 227 7.48 -24.39 8.97
C ILE A 227 8.27 -25.56 9.55
N GLU A 228 7.79 -26.78 9.33
CA GLU A 228 8.41 -28.00 9.84
C GLU A 228 8.81 -28.93 8.70
N GLY A 229 9.83 -29.76 8.90
CA GLY A 229 10.36 -30.63 7.85
C GLY A 229 9.34 -31.61 7.28
N TRP A 230 8.34 -32.02 8.08
CA TRP A 230 7.31 -32.95 7.63
C TRP A 230 6.38 -32.34 6.57
N HIS A 231 6.25 -31.01 6.50
CA HIS A 231 5.48 -30.34 5.43
C HIS A 231 6.02 -30.67 4.02
N PHE A 232 7.31 -31.01 3.93
CA PHE A 232 8.03 -31.21 2.68
C PHE A 232 8.41 -32.67 2.41
N ARG A 233 7.93 -33.59 3.24
CA ARG A 233 8.15 -35.03 3.11
C ARG A 233 6.85 -35.76 2.86
N ASN A 234 6.91 -36.86 2.11
CA ASN A 234 5.79 -37.78 1.98
C ASN A 234 5.47 -38.44 3.34
N LYS A 235 4.32 -39.09 3.44
CA LYS A 235 3.83 -39.76 4.67
C LYS A 235 4.81 -40.79 5.22
N ALA A 236 5.60 -41.44 4.35
CA ALA A 236 6.60 -42.44 4.73
C ALA A 236 7.94 -41.81 5.18
N ASN A 237 8.11 -40.50 5.06
CA ASN A 237 9.36 -39.77 5.25
C ASN A 237 10.53 -40.33 4.42
N THR A 238 10.26 -40.86 3.22
CA THR A 238 11.28 -41.43 2.32
C THR A 238 11.61 -40.51 1.15
N GLY A 239 10.74 -39.55 0.85
CA GLY A 239 10.87 -38.67 -0.30
C GLY A 239 10.17 -37.32 -0.12
N PRO A 240 10.18 -36.46 -1.16
CA PRO A 240 9.46 -35.20 -1.15
C PRO A 240 7.95 -35.39 -1.00
N ASN A 241 7.26 -34.43 -0.36
CA ASN A 241 5.80 -34.36 -0.36
C ASN A 241 5.30 -34.07 -1.79
N GLN A 242 4.43 -34.92 -2.31
CA GLN A 242 3.81 -34.74 -3.65
C GLN A 242 2.30 -34.42 -3.56
N GLY A 243 1.85 -33.96 -2.40
CA GLY A 243 0.44 -33.71 -2.07
C GLY A 243 -0.21 -34.81 -1.24
N ASP A 244 0.54 -35.85 -0.86
CA ASP A 244 0.07 -36.94 0.00
C ASP A 244 -0.06 -36.52 1.47
N VAL A 245 0.55 -35.39 1.83
CA VAL A 245 0.43 -34.74 3.12
C VAL A 245 -0.18 -33.34 2.91
N ASN A 246 -1.35 -33.11 3.51
CA ASN A 246 -2.03 -31.82 3.49
C ASN A 246 -1.30 -30.81 4.40
N ALA A 247 -0.32 -30.11 3.83
CA ALA A 247 0.44 -29.08 4.51
C ALA A 247 0.77 -27.93 3.55
N PRO A 248 0.84 -26.67 4.05
CA PRO A 248 1.35 -25.58 3.25
C PRO A 248 2.78 -25.91 2.80
N GLN A 249 3.15 -25.46 1.61
CA GLN A 249 4.41 -25.83 0.95
C GLN A 249 5.45 -24.72 1.10
N LYS A 250 5.99 -24.19 0.00
CA LYS A 250 7.04 -23.18 0.02
C LYS A 250 6.54 -21.80 0.41
N THR A 251 5.29 -21.49 0.14
CA THR A 251 4.67 -20.19 0.43
C THR A 251 3.88 -20.26 1.72
N ARG A 252 4.07 -19.27 2.59
CA ARG A 252 3.44 -19.14 3.90
C ARG A 252 2.83 -17.75 4.02
N ASP A 253 1.53 -17.67 3.87
CA ASP A 253 0.78 -16.44 4.09
C ASP A 253 0.48 -16.30 5.58
N PHE A 254 0.63 -15.09 6.11
CA PHE A 254 0.31 -14.78 7.50
C PHE A 254 -0.32 -13.40 7.62
N ILE A 255 -1.17 -13.24 8.62
CA ILE A 255 -1.79 -11.97 8.98
C ILE A 255 -1.38 -11.59 10.40
N PHE A 256 -1.33 -10.30 10.69
CA PHE A 256 -0.98 -9.80 12.01
C PHE A 256 -1.69 -8.48 12.29
N SER A 257 -1.93 -8.20 13.57
CA SER A 257 -2.51 -6.92 14.00
C SER A 257 -1.98 -6.57 15.37
N ARG A 258 -1.78 -5.27 15.61
CA ARG A 258 -1.36 -4.76 16.92
C ARG A 258 -2.45 -4.92 17.97
N GLU A 259 -3.69 -5.12 17.56
CA GLU A 259 -4.85 -5.33 18.43
C GLU A 259 -4.93 -6.76 18.98
N VAL A 260 -4.17 -7.70 18.41
CA VAL A 260 -4.02 -9.06 18.95
C VAL A 260 -3.40 -8.99 20.35
N GLY A 261 -4.06 -9.67 21.30
CA GLY A 261 -3.71 -9.65 22.72
C GLY A 261 -4.13 -8.37 23.45
N LYS A 262 -4.76 -7.40 22.76
CA LYS A 262 -5.39 -6.22 23.37
C LYS A 262 -6.91 -6.34 23.29
N THR A 263 -7.48 -5.93 22.16
CA THR A 263 -8.92 -5.88 21.91
C THR A 263 -9.40 -7.11 21.15
N ILE A 264 -8.50 -7.83 20.47
CA ILE A 264 -8.80 -9.10 19.81
C ILE A 264 -8.10 -10.23 20.58
N GLN A 265 -8.90 -11.19 21.08
CA GLN A 265 -8.41 -12.34 21.86
C GLN A 265 -7.46 -11.92 22.99
N GLY A 266 -7.82 -10.86 23.72
CA GLY A 266 -7.09 -10.39 24.89
C GLY A 266 -7.12 -11.37 26.06
N ALA A 267 -6.42 -11.06 27.14
CA ALA A 267 -6.28 -11.93 28.32
C ALA A 267 -7.62 -12.35 28.97
N THR A 268 -8.69 -11.60 28.72
CA THR A 268 -10.03 -11.84 29.27
C THR A 268 -11.03 -12.37 28.25
N ALA A 269 -10.60 -12.71 27.03
CA ALA A 269 -11.51 -13.24 26.01
C ALA A 269 -12.02 -14.63 26.43
N ASP A 270 -13.34 -14.81 26.42
CA ASP A 270 -14.03 -16.06 26.74
C ASP A 270 -14.62 -16.75 25.50
N HIS A 271 -14.44 -16.15 24.33
CA HIS A 271 -14.87 -16.67 23.03
C HIS A 271 -13.69 -17.10 22.16
N GLY A 272 -13.93 -18.03 21.22
CA GLY A 272 -12.98 -18.37 20.16
C GLY A 272 -12.87 -17.28 19.10
N VAL A 273 -11.82 -17.34 18.28
CA VAL A 273 -11.58 -16.36 17.20
C VAL A 273 -12.73 -16.38 16.20
N THR A 274 -13.32 -15.22 15.92
CA THR A 274 -14.40 -15.10 14.91
C THR A 274 -13.84 -14.77 13.52
N GLU A 275 -14.60 -15.07 12.46
CA GLU A 275 -14.22 -14.67 11.09
C GLU A 275 -14.10 -13.15 10.93
N GLU A 276 -14.93 -12.38 11.64
CA GLU A 276 -14.85 -10.92 11.66
C GLU A 276 -13.52 -10.44 12.27
N GLU A 277 -13.09 -11.06 13.38
CA GLU A 277 -11.78 -10.77 13.98
C GLU A 277 -10.64 -11.10 13.00
N VAL A 278 -10.72 -12.22 12.29
CA VAL A 278 -9.74 -12.58 11.25
C VAL A 278 -9.70 -11.53 10.14
N GLY A 279 -10.85 -11.13 9.61
CA GLY A 279 -10.93 -10.11 8.56
C GLY A 279 -10.35 -8.76 9.02
N ARG A 280 -10.62 -8.38 10.28
CA ARG A 280 -10.02 -7.17 10.89
C ARG A 280 -8.50 -7.27 10.95
N ILE A 281 -7.95 -8.40 11.42
CA ILE A 281 -6.50 -8.62 11.48
C ILE A 281 -5.88 -8.56 10.08
N ALA A 282 -6.47 -9.27 9.11
CA ALA A 282 -6.00 -9.32 7.73
C ALA A 282 -6.02 -7.93 7.07
N SER A 283 -6.96 -7.07 7.45
CA SER A 283 -7.06 -5.68 6.97
C SER A 283 -6.01 -4.73 7.57
N GLU A 284 -5.33 -5.12 8.65
CA GLU A 284 -4.31 -4.30 9.29
C GLU A 284 -2.90 -4.68 8.84
N GLY A 285 -2.58 -5.97 8.82
CA GLY A 285 -1.23 -6.43 8.51
C GLY A 285 -1.22 -7.80 7.87
N ARG A 286 -0.43 -7.95 6.82
CA ARG A 286 -0.24 -9.22 6.11
C ARG A 286 1.20 -9.39 5.67
N GLY A 287 1.58 -10.64 5.46
CA GLY A 287 2.89 -10.95 4.92
C GLY A 287 2.91 -12.33 4.27
N VAL A 288 3.89 -12.50 3.40
CA VAL A 288 4.14 -13.74 2.68
C VAL A 288 5.61 -14.08 2.85
N LEU A 289 5.88 -15.29 3.36
CA LEU A 289 7.22 -15.87 3.35
C LEU A 289 7.29 -16.94 2.25
N THR A 290 8.33 -16.86 1.41
CA THR A 290 8.63 -17.90 0.41
C THR A 290 9.96 -18.55 0.72
N ILE A 291 9.94 -19.88 0.73
CA ILE A 291 11.12 -20.71 0.90
C ILE A 291 11.75 -20.92 -0.47
N GLU A 292 12.91 -20.31 -0.68
CA GLU A 292 13.65 -20.37 -1.94
C GLU A 292 14.41 -21.70 -2.03
N GLU A 293 15.20 -21.99 -0.99
CA GLU A 293 16.07 -23.16 -0.90
C GLU A 293 15.94 -23.76 0.50
N MET A 294 16.00 -25.08 0.58
CA MET A 294 15.93 -25.77 1.86
C MET A 294 16.74 -27.06 1.82
N LYS A 295 17.42 -27.34 2.93
CA LYS A 295 18.05 -28.62 3.19
C LYS A 295 17.31 -29.32 4.32
N LEU A 296 16.74 -30.48 4.03
CA LEU A 296 16.12 -31.35 5.04
C LEU A 296 17.17 -32.26 5.66
N VAL A 297 16.92 -32.71 6.90
CA VAL A 297 17.69 -33.81 7.46
C VAL A 297 17.55 -35.04 6.56
N ALA A 298 18.59 -35.86 6.56
CA ALA A 298 18.53 -37.21 6.04
C ALA A 298 17.26 -37.93 6.56
N ALA A 299 16.55 -38.56 5.64
CA ALA A 299 15.38 -39.34 5.95
C ALA A 299 15.77 -40.53 6.83
N VAL A 300 15.03 -40.75 7.91
CA VAL A 300 15.09 -41.99 8.69
C VAL A 300 13.68 -42.58 8.68
N PRO A 301 13.48 -43.81 8.18
CA PRO A 301 12.17 -44.45 8.19
C PRO A 301 11.54 -44.43 9.59
N GLY A 302 10.30 -43.91 9.69
CA GLY A 302 9.61 -43.73 10.98
C GLY A 302 10.11 -42.58 11.85
N GLY A 303 11.20 -41.89 11.47
CA GLY A 303 11.71 -40.70 12.14
C GLY A 303 10.92 -39.44 11.78
N LYS A 304 11.05 -38.39 12.61
CA LYS A 304 10.46 -37.08 12.33
C LYS A 304 11.34 -36.29 11.36
N ALA A 305 10.72 -35.69 10.35
CA ALA A 305 11.41 -34.85 9.38
C ALA A 305 11.75 -33.48 9.98
N GLY A 306 13.04 -33.14 10.00
CA GLY A 306 13.52 -31.82 10.40
C GLY A 306 14.13 -31.05 9.24
N ILE A 307 14.41 -29.77 9.47
CA ILE A 307 15.09 -28.89 8.52
C ILE A 307 16.50 -28.58 9.05
N ASP A 308 17.52 -28.68 8.21
CA ASP A 308 18.91 -28.32 8.53
C ASP A 308 19.17 -26.84 8.24
N SER A 309 18.67 -26.34 7.11
CA SER A 309 18.78 -24.93 6.74
C SER A 309 17.67 -24.50 5.78
N MET A 310 17.35 -23.21 5.79
CA MET A 310 16.33 -22.61 4.95
C MET A 310 16.75 -21.21 4.49
N ARG A 311 16.81 -20.99 3.17
CA ARG A 311 16.87 -19.66 2.56
C ARG A 311 15.46 -19.23 2.21
N PHE A 312 15.13 -17.98 2.51
CA PHE A 312 13.78 -17.47 2.32
C PHE A 312 13.78 -16.01 1.90
N THR A 313 12.65 -15.59 1.35
CA THR A 313 12.27 -14.19 1.11
C THR A 313 10.97 -13.91 1.86
N VAL A 314 10.77 -12.66 2.26
CA VAL A 314 9.57 -12.18 2.93
C VAL A 314 9.14 -10.88 2.30
N ALA A 315 7.84 -10.71 2.10
CA ALA A 315 7.19 -9.43 1.90
C ALA A 315 6.19 -9.19 3.04
N VAL A 316 6.21 -8.00 3.63
CA VAL A 316 5.31 -7.61 4.72
C VAL A 316 4.68 -6.27 4.39
N GLU A 317 3.41 -6.10 4.72
CA GLU A 317 2.71 -4.82 4.66
C GLU A 317 1.83 -4.59 5.88
N GLU A 318 1.72 -3.33 6.31
CA GLU A 318 0.81 -2.87 7.37
C GLU A 318 0.09 -1.62 6.87
N VAL A 319 -1.23 -1.58 7.04
CA VAL A 319 -2.06 -0.39 6.86
C VAL A 319 -1.78 0.57 8.01
N GLN A 320 -1.39 1.80 7.70
CA GLN A 320 -1.22 2.85 8.69
C GLN A 320 -2.58 3.47 9.03
N GLY A 321 -2.74 3.91 10.27
CA GLY A 321 -3.68 4.99 10.56
C GLY A 321 -5.16 4.63 10.37
N ARG A 322 -5.60 3.42 10.72
CA ARG A 322 -7.03 3.28 11.02
C ARG A 322 -7.35 4.14 12.23
N ALA A 323 -7.78 5.37 11.96
CA ALA A 323 -8.67 6.10 12.82
C ALA A 323 -9.75 5.09 13.20
N ARG A 324 -9.83 4.80 14.50
CA ARG A 324 -10.94 4.11 15.14
C ARG A 324 -12.19 4.53 14.38
N PRO A 325 -12.97 3.61 13.75
CA PRO A 325 -14.06 3.99 12.88
C PRO A 325 -14.84 5.07 13.59
N ALA A 326 -14.86 6.28 13.01
CA ALA A 326 -15.68 7.35 13.54
C ALA A 326 -17.06 6.72 13.72
N ALA A 327 -17.60 6.78 14.94
CA ALA A 327 -18.93 6.28 15.24
C ALA A 327 -19.82 6.66 14.05
N GLY A 328 -20.43 5.65 13.42
CA GLY A 328 -20.88 5.71 12.02
C GLY A 328 -21.57 7.03 11.65
N PRO A 329 -21.53 7.42 10.36
CA PRO A 329 -21.99 8.72 9.92
C PRO A 329 -23.34 9.04 10.57
N PRO A 330 -23.54 10.24 11.16
CA PRO A 330 -24.85 10.62 11.66
C PRO A 330 -25.81 10.37 10.51
N THR A 331 -26.75 9.45 10.71
CA THR A 331 -27.75 9.09 9.72
C THR A 331 -28.29 10.40 9.18
N LYS A 332 -28.01 10.68 7.90
CA LYS A 332 -28.61 11.83 7.21
C LYS A 332 -30.11 11.62 7.37
N LYS A 333 -30.72 12.35 8.31
CA LYS A 333 -32.17 12.49 8.42
C LYS A 333 -32.61 12.82 7.01
N ALA A 334 -33.33 11.89 6.38
CA ALA A 334 -33.96 12.11 5.10
C ALA A 334 -34.74 13.42 5.23
N ALA A 335 -34.30 14.46 4.50
CA ALA A 335 -35.06 15.68 4.35
C ALA A 335 -36.43 15.27 3.83
N GLY A 336 -37.46 15.67 4.59
CA GLY A 336 -38.82 15.16 4.45
C GLY A 336 -39.34 15.17 3.02
N ALA A 337 -39.87 14.03 2.60
CA ALA A 337 -40.86 14.02 1.54
C ALA A 337 -42.08 14.85 2.01
N PRO A 338 -42.60 15.78 1.19
CA PRO A 338 -43.79 16.53 1.53
C PRO A 338 -44.99 15.57 1.67
N SER A 339 -45.58 15.57 2.86
CA SER A 339 -46.84 14.87 3.15
C SER A 339 -47.94 15.38 2.20
N LYS A 340 -48.39 14.51 1.30
CA LYS A 340 -49.62 14.73 0.53
C LYS A 340 -50.81 14.70 1.50
N LYS A 341 -51.34 15.87 1.85
CA LYS A 341 -52.69 16.00 2.40
C LYS A 341 -53.67 15.38 1.41
N ALA A 342 -54.31 14.28 1.80
CA ALA A 342 -55.50 13.79 1.14
C ALA A 342 -56.65 14.77 1.41
N ALA A 343 -57.20 15.34 0.34
CA ALA A 343 -58.54 15.89 0.35
C ALA A 343 -59.51 14.70 0.26
N GLY A 344 -60.44 14.61 1.21
CA GLY A 344 -61.51 13.62 1.16
C GLY A 344 -62.64 14.04 0.20
N PRO A 345 -63.63 13.16 0.02
CA PRO A 345 -65.04 13.54 0.00
C PRO A 345 -65.65 13.53 1.42
#